data_AF-A0A1S3RNB8-F1
#
_entry.id   AF-A0A1S3RNB8-F1
#
_cell.length_a   1.000
_cell.length_b   1.000
_cell.length_c   1.000
_cell.angle_alpha   90.00
_cell.angle_beta   90.00
_cell.angle_gamma   90.00
#
_symmetry.space_group_name_H-M   'P 1'
#
loop_
_entity.id
_entity.type
_entity.pdbx_description
1 polymer ?
#
loop_
_entity_poly.entity_id
_entity_poly.type
_entity_poly.pdbx_seq_one_letter_code
_entity_poly.pdbx_strand_id
1 'polypeptide(L)'
;MYTLKYYYWASNPLENSGITPKGLDGPRPSQKEIVSLRAFMLLFLKQLILKDRGVKEDELQSILNYLLTMHEDDNIHDVLQLLVALMSEHPASMIPAFDQRNGIRVICKLLASKTESIRVQALKVLGYFLKHLGH
;
A
#
# COMPACT_ATOMS: atom_id res chain seq x y z
N MET A 1 2.64 -4.03 7.97
CA MET A 1 1.49 -4.39 7.12
C MET A 1 0.41 -5.20 7.84
N TYR A 2 0.76 -6.24 8.60
CA TYR A 2 -0.20 -7.08 9.36
C TYR A 2 -1.24 -6.27 10.16
N THR A 3 -0.81 -5.29 10.95
CA THR A 3 -1.71 -4.53 11.81
C THR A 3 -2.79 -3.77 11.02
N LEU A 4 -2.45 -3.20 9.86
CA LEU A 4 -3.42 -2.53 8.97
C LEU A 4 -4.47 -3.51 8.43
N LYS A 5 -4.03 -4.73 8.10
CA LYS A 5 -4.87 -5.78 7.52
C LYS A 5 -5.94 -6.27 8.50
N TYR A 6 -5.57 -6.49 9.77
CA TYR A 6 -6.44 -7.16 10.74
C TYR A 6 -7.15 -6.22 11.73
N TYR A 7 -6.56 -5.07 12.07
CA TYR A 7 -7.08 -4.19 13.11
C TYR A 7 -7.64 -2.87 12.56
N TYR A 8 -6.95 -2.26 11.60
CA TYR A 8 -7.29 -0.93 11.07
C TYR A 8 -7.96 -0.98 9.68
N TRP A 9 -9.03 -1.76 9.58
CA TRP A 9 -9.89 -1.84 8.38
C TRP A 9 -11.02 -0.81 8.45
N ALA A 10 -11.33 -0.12 7.35
CA ALA A 10 -12.43 0.84 7.31
C ALA A 10 -13.81 0.14 7.22
N SER A 11 -13.87 -0.94 6.45
CA SER A 11 -15.03 -1.83 6.29
C SER A 11 -14.63 -3.27 6.63
N ASN A 12 -15.57 -4.08 7.13
CA ASN A 12 -15.26 -5.43 7.61
C ASN A 12 -14.69 -6.28 6.47
N PRO A 13 -13.45 -6.80 6.60
CA PRO A 13 -12.77 -7.46 5.50
C PRO A 13 -13.15 -8.94 5.34
N LEU A 14 -14.05 -9.46 6.17
CA LEU A 14 -14.45 -10.87 6.12
C LEU A 14 -15.09 -11.24 4.78
N GLU A 15 -16.01 -10.42 4.27
CA GLU A 15 -16.77 -10.73 3.06
C GLU A 15 -15.91 -10.65 1.80
N ASN A 16 -15.09 -9.59 1.67
CA ASN A 16 -14.32 -9.32 0.46
C ASN A 16 -12.97 -10.04 0.42
N SER A 17 -12.35 -10.28 1.59
CA SER A 17 -10.99 -10.81 1.68
C SER A 17 -10.88 -12.10 2.50
N GLY A 18 -11.97 -12.60 3.10
CA GLY A 18 -11.93 -13.76 3.99
C GLY A 18 -11.12 -13.54 5.26
N ILE A 19 -10.81 -12.28 5.61
CA ILE A 19 -9.96 -11.94 6.74
C ILE A 19 -10.84 -11.84 7.98
N THR A 20 -10.57 -12.68 8.98
CA THR A 20 -11.20 -12.52 10.31
C THR A 20 -10.69 -11.23 10.96
N PRO A 21 -11.56 -10.22 11.18
CA PRO A 21 -11.14 -8.97 11.80
C PRO A 21 -10.72 -9.18 13.26
N LYS A 22 -9.76 -8.37 13.72
CA LYS A 22 -9.27 -8.34 15.11
C LYS A 22 -9.53 -6.98 15.76
N GLY A 23 -9.37 -6.93 17.09
CA GLY A 23 -9.63 -5.71 17.87
C GLY A 23 -11.12 -5.41 18.01
N LEU A 24 -11.93 -6.46 18.12
CA LEU A 24 -13.38 -6.35 18.35
C LEU A 24 -13.73 -6.31 19.86
N ASP A 25 -12.76 -6.60 20.73
CA ASP A 25 -12.94 -6.56 22.17
C ASP A 25 -12.94 -5.10 22.64
N GLY A 26 -14.13 -4.50 22.72
CA GLY A 26 -14.35 -3.15 23.23
C GLY A 26 -14.78 -2.12 22.18
N PRO A 27 -14.82 -0.83 22.55
CA PRO A 27 -15.27 0.22 21.65
C PRO A 27 -14.27 0.39 20.50
N ARG A 28 -14.79 0.30 19.27
CA ARG A 28 -14.00 0.49 18.06
C ARG A 28 -14.01 1.97 17.66
N PRO A 29 -12.87 2.53 17.23
CA PRO A 29 -12.84 3.88 16.64
C PRO A 29 -13.78 3.98 15.44
N SER A 30 -14.33 5.17 15.23
CA SER A 30 -15.12 5.49 14.04
C SER A 30 -14.30 5.34 12.76
N GLN A 31 -14.97 5.20 11.60
CA GLN A 31 -14.28 5.08 10.31
C GLN A 31 -13.33 6.27 10.05
N LYS A 32 -13.74 7.49 10.43
CA LYS A 32 -12.92 8.70 10.30
C LYS A 32 -11.65 8.63 11.15
N GLU A 33 -11.75 8.12 12.38
CA GLU A 33 -10.61 7.92 13.26
C GLU A 33 -9.68 6.82 12.75
N ILE A 34 -10.24 5.71 12.24
CA ILE A 34 -9.44 4.65 11.59
C ILE A 34 -8.64 5.21 10.42
N VAL A 35 -9.27 5.96 9.50
CA VAL A 35 -8.58 6.57 8.36
C VAL A 35 -7.45 7.49 8.83
N SER A 36 -7.71 8.31 9.85
CA SER A 36 -6.70 9.21 10.43
C SER A 36 -5.53 8.43 11.04
N LEU A 37 -5.80 7.37 11.81
CA LEU A 37 -4.79 6.51 12.40
C LEU A 37 -3.93 5.82 11.34
N ARG A 38 -4.55 5.29 10.28
CA ARG A 38 -3.81 4.66 9.16
C ARG A 38 -2.87 5.66 8.49
N ALA A 39 -3.33 6.89 8.24
CA ALA A 39 -2.49 7.93 7.64
C ALA A 39 -1.24 8.21 8.48
N PHE A 40 -1.38 8.37 9.80
CA PHE A 40 -0.23 8.55 10.70
C PHE A 40 0.68 7.32 10.76
N MET A 41 0.12 6.10 10.83
CA MET A 41 0.91 4.86 10.82
C MET A 41 1.72 4.70 9.53
N LEU A 42 1.12 5.00 8.38
CA LEU A 42 1.78 4.91 7.08
C LEU A 42 2.83 6.00 6.89
N LEU A 43 2.58 7.21 7.40
CA LEU A 43 3.58 8.27 7.46
C LEU A 43 4.80 7.82 8.27
N PHE A 44 4.58 7.28 9.47
CA PHE A 44 5.66 6.77 10.31
C PHE A 44 6.40 5.60 9.65
N LEU A 45 5.67 4.66 9.04
CA LEU A 45 6.26 3.54 8.32
C LEU A 45 7.13 4.02 7.15
N LYS A 46 6.68 5.05 6.40
CA LYS A 46 7.50 5.68 5.36
C LYS A 46 8.84 6.16 5.92
N GLN A 47 8.83 6.87 7.03
CA GLN A 47 10.05 7.37 7.67
C GLN A 47 10.96 6.22 8.13
N LEU A 48 10.41 5.13 8.65
CA LEU A 48 11.18 3.95 9.03
C LEU A 48 11.83 3.26 7.83
N ILE A 49 11.09 3.08 6.75
CA ILE A 49 11.58 2.46 5.51
C ILE A 49 12.74 3.25 4.93
N LEU A 50 12.68 4.59 5.00
CA LEU A 50 13.67 5.48 4.38
C LEU A 50 14.89 5.78 5.26
N LYS A 51 14.89 5.35 6.52
CA LYS A 51 15.92 5.69 7.52
C LYS A 51 17.36 5.39 7.09
N ASP A 52 17.58 4.29 6.36
CA ASP A 52 18.91 3.78 5.99
C ASP A 52 19.28 4.08 4.51
N ARG A 53 18.79 5.18 3.93
CA ARG A 53 19.07 5.65 2.54
C ARG A 53 18.54 4.77 1.41
N GLY A 54 17.51 3.96 1.65
CA GLY A 54 16.88 3.17 0.60
C GLY A 54 15.86 2.22 1.18
N VAL A 55 15.02 1.67 0.31
CA VAL A 55 13.98 0.73 0.72
C VAL A 55 14.55 -0.68 0.83
N LYS A 56 14.40 -1.29 2.01
CA LYS A 56 14.72 -2.69 2.22
C LYS A 56 13.77 -3.56 1.41
N GLU A 57 14.30 -4.58 0.75
CA GLU A 57 13.53 -5.40 -0.19
C GLU A 57 12.32 -6.08 0.47
N ASP A 58 12.46 -6.52 1.72
CA ASP A 58 11.37 -7.17 2.48
C ASP A 58 10.22 -6.20 2.81
N GLU A 59 10.53 -4.91 2.99
CA GLU A 59 9.52 -3.88 3.25
C GLU A 59 8.70 -3.61 1.98
N LEU A 60 9.38 -3.48 0.83
CA LEU A 60 8.70 -3.34 -0.46
C LEU A 60 7.85 -4.58 -0.78
N GLN A 61 8.42 -5.78 -0.59
CA GLN A 61 7.68 -7.02 -0.81
C GLN A 61 6.44 -7.09 0.08
N SER A 62 6.53 -6.64 1.33
CA SER A 62 5.39 -6.57 2.26
C SER A 62 4.29 -5.61 1.78
N ILE A 63 4.67 -4.45 1.24
CA ILE A 63 3.74 -3.49 0.62
C ILE A 63 3.06 -4.12 -0.60
N LEU A 64 3.83 -4.72 -1.51
CA LEU A 64 3.31 -5.36 -2.72
C LEU A 64 2.36 -6.52 -2.40
N ASN A 65 2.72 -7.36 -1.42
CA ASN A 65 1.86 -8.46 -0.96
C ASN A 65 0.55 -7.97 -0.34
N TYR A 66 0.61 -6.87 0.42
CA TYR A 66 -0.58 -6.25 0.96
C TYR A 66 -1.51 -5.79 -0.17
N LEU A 67 -0.98 -5.02 -1.14
CA LEU A 67 -1.74 -4.53 -2.29
C LEU A 67 -2.29 -5.66 -3.18
N LEU A 68 -1.56 -6.77 -3.28
CA LEU A 68 -2.00 -7.92 -4.05
C LEU A 68 -3.18 -8.66 -3.39
N THR A 69 -3.21 -8.72 -2.05
CA THR A 69 -4.16 -9.56 -1.30
C THR A 69 -5.29 -8.81 -0.60
N MET A 70 -5.20 -7.49 -0.46
CA MET A 70 -6.29 -6.67 0.09
C MET A 70 -7.35 -6.40 -0.99
N HIS A 71 -8.62 -6.35 -0.59
CA HIS A 71 -9.75 -6.06 -1.47
C HIS A 71 -10.54 -4.81 -1.05
N GLU A 72 -10.27 -4.26 0.12
CA GLU A 72 -10.96 -3.11 0.68
C GLU A 72 -10.33 -1.83 0.15
N ASP A 73 -11.10 -1.09 -0.65
CA ASP A 73 -10.60 0.02 -1.45
C ASP A 73 -9.91 1.12 -0.63
N ASP A 74 -10.49 1.52 0.51
CA ASP A 74 -9.87 2.51 1.40
C ASP A 74 -8.50 2.05 1.90
N ASN A 75 -8.36 0.76 2.22
CA ASN A 75 -7.13 0.17 2.72
C ASN A 75 -6.08 0.04 1.60
N ILE A 76 -6.51 -0.30 0.38
CA ILE A 76 -5.65 -0.35 -0.80
C ILE A 76 -5.16 1.06 -1.14
N HIS A 77 -6.06 2.04 -1.16
CA HIS A 77 -5.76 3.42 -1.55
C HIS A 77 -4.66 4.01 -0.69
N ASP A 78 -4.77 3.90 0.63
CA ASP A 78 -3.77 4.40 1.58
C ASP A 78 -2.39 3.78 1.38
N VAL A 79 -2.32 2.45 1.22
CA VAL A 79 -1.03 1.75 1.02
C VAL A 79 -0.46 2.01 -0.37
N LEU A 80 -1.31 2.21 -1.38
CA LEU A 80 -0.90 2.57 -2.73
C LEU A 80 -0.34 3.99 -2.77
N GLN A 81 -0.90 4.92 -1.99
CA GLN A 81 -0.32 6.25 -1.81
C GLN A 81 1.07 6.20 -1.15
N LEU A 82 1.29 5.30 -0.18
CA LEU A 82 2.63 5.06 0.37
C LEU A 82 3.61 4.60 -0.72
N LEU A 83 3.21 3.64 -1.57
CA LEU A 83 4.06 3.17 -2.66
C LEU A 83 4.38 4.29 -3.66
N VAL A 84 3.39 5.11 -4.03
CA VAL A 84 3.59 6.29 -4.88
C VAL A 84 4.62 7.24 -4.25
N ALA A 85 4.48 7.56 -2.96
CA ALA A 85 5.40 8.44 -2.26
C ALA A 85 6.84 7.89 -2.29
N LEU A 86 7.03 6.62 -1.94
CA LEU A 86 8.35 5.96 -1.96
C LEU A 86 9.00 6.01 -3.35
N MET A 87 8.24 5.67 -4.40
CA MET A 87 8.77 5.68 -5.78
C MET A 87 9.10 7.07 -6.28
N SER A 88 8.33 8.09 -5.85
CA SER A 88 8.58 9.48 -6.24
C SER A 88 9.78 10.11 -5.53
N GLU A 89 9.98 9.78 -4.25
CA GLU A 89 11.01 10.36 -3.39
C GLU A 89 12.36 9.64 -3.53
N HIS A 90 12.35 8.33 -3.82
CA HIS A 90 13.55 7.49 -3.86
C HIS A 90 13.64 6.57 -5.09
N PRO A 91 13.50 7.09 -6.33
CA PRO A 91 13.44 6.26 -7.54
C PRO A 91 14.67 5.37 -7.73
N ALA A 92 15.87 5.85 -7.40
CA ALA A 92 17.11 5.09 -7.60
C ALA A 92 17.14 3.73 -6.88
N SER A 93 16.52 3.63 -5.70
CA SER A 93 16.39 2.35 -4.98
C SER A 93 15.07 1.64 -5.28
N MET A 94 13.98 2.39 -5.45
CA MET A 94 12.64 1.83 -5.57
C MET A 94 12.37 1.17 -6.91
N ILE A 95 12.87 1.75 -8.01
CA ILE A 95 12.58 1.27 -9.37
C ILE A 95 13.17 -0.13 -9.61
N PRO A 96 14.49 -0.38 -9.35
CA PRO A 96 15.05 -1.72 -9.52
C PRO A 96 14.44 -2.73 -8.53
N ALA A 97 14.22 -2.35 -7.27
CA ALA A 97 13.59 -3.23 -6.29
C ALA A 97 12.16 -3.60 -6.69
N PHE A 98 11.39 -2.65 -7.20
CA PHE A 98 10.03 -2.87 -7.68
C PHE A 98 9.99 -3.84 -8.87
N ASP A 99 10.90 -3.69 -9.83
CA ASP A 99 11.00 -4.58 -10.99
C ASP A 99 11.33 -6.02 -10.58
N GLN A 100 12.38 -6.19 -9.76
CA GLN A 100 12.84 -7.49 -9.26
C GLN A 100 11.77 -8.23 -8.46
N ARG A 101 10.83 -7.51 -7.82
CA ARG A 101 9.72 -8.08 -7.06
C ARG A 101 8.44 -8.27 -7.86
N ASN A 102 8.51 -8.19 -9.20
CA ASN A 102 7.35 -8.31 -10.10
C ASN A 102 6.26 -7.27 -9.78
N GLY A 103 6.66 -6.05 -9.41
CA GLY A 103 5.73 -5.00 -9.00
C GLY A 103 4.68 -4.67 -10.08
N ILE A 104 5.03 -4.81 -11.36
CA ILE A 104 4.10 -4.62 -12.50
C ILE A 104 2.85 -5.50 -12.36
N ARG A 105 2.99 -6.75 -11.88
CA ARG A 105 1.85 -7.67 -11.67
C ARG A 105 0.85 -7.08 -10.68
N VAL A 106 1.32 -6.43 -9.62
CA VAL A 106 0.47 -5.77 -8.64
C VAL A 106 -0.27 -4.60 -9.28
N ILE A 107 0.40 -3.83 -10.13
CA ILE A 107 -0.21 -2.69 -10.84
C ILE A 107 -1.28 -3.16 -11.82
N CYS A 108 -1.04 -4.22 -12.60
CA CYS A 108 -2.05 -4.79 -13.48
C CYS A 108 -3.32 -5.19 -12.72
N LYS A 109 -3.19 -5.81 -11.54
CA LYS A 109 -4.34 -6.10 -10.66
C LYS A 109 -5.07 -4.83 -10.25
N LEU A 110 -4.35 -3.80 -9.81
CA LEU A 110 -4.94 -2.55 -9.33
C LEU A 110 -5.62 -1.73 -10.44
N LEU A 111 -5.11 -1.80 -11.67
CA LEU A 111 -5.75 -1.18 -12.84
C LEU A 111 -7.12 -1.79 -13.18
N ALA A 112 -7.37 -3.04 -12.78
CA ALA A 112 -8.67 -3.68 -12.91
C ALA A 112 -9.67 -3.31 -11.80
N SER A 113 -9.28 -2.49 -10.81
CA SER A 113 -10.18 -2.04 -9.76
C SER A 113 -11.35 -1.23 -10.34
N LYS A 114 -12.56 -1.41 -9.78
CA LYS A 114 -13.73 -0.60 -10.09
C LYS A 114 -13.58 0.85 -9.58
N THR A 115 -12.72 1.06 -8.59
CA THR A 115 -12.51 2.36 -7.95
C THR A 115 -11.49 3.20 -8.72
N GLU A 116 -11.97 4.33 -9.24
CA GLU A 116 -11.18 5.22 -10.09
C GLU A 116 -9.92 5.75 -9.39
N SER A 117 -10.04 6.15 -8.12
CA SER A 117 -8.92 6.68 -7.36
C SER A 117 -7.77 5.67 -7.22
N ILE A 118 -8.07 4.37 -7.13
CA ILE A 118 -7.06 3.30 -7.12
C ILE A 118 -6.41 3.20 -8.50
N ARG A 119 -7.19 3.18 -9.58
CA ARG A 119 -6.63 3.14 -10.95
C ARG A 119 -5.70 4.33 -11.22
N VAL A 120 -6.10 5.54 -10.80
CA VAL A 120 -5.29 6.75 -10.93
C VAL A 120 -3.95 6.63 -10.18
N GLN A 121 -3.97 6.16 -8.93
CA GLN A 121 -2.73 5.99 -8.16
C GLN A 121 -1.85 4.86 -8.72
N ALA A 122 -2.45 3.77 -9.24
CA ALA A 122 -1.73 2.69 -9.90
C ALA A 122 -1.04 3.18 -11.19
N LEU A 123 -1.71 4.05 -11.97
CA LEU A 123 -1.11 4.70 -13.13
C LEU A 123 0.04 5.63 -12.73
N LYS A 124 -0.03 6.32 -11.59
CA LYS A 124 1.11 7.12 -11.09
C LYS A 124 2.32 6.25 -10.79
N VAL A 125 2.12 5.11 -10.10
CA VAL A 125 3.20 4.13 -9.87
C VAL A 125 3.81 3.69 -11.20
N LEU A 126 2.98 3.29 -12.16
CA LEU A 126 3.44 2.90 -13.49
C LEU A 126 4.21 4.02 -14.19
N GLY A 127 3.73 5.27 -14.08
CA GLY A 127 4.39 6.45 -14.63
C GLY A 127 5.77 6.69 -14.00
N TYR A 128 5.90 6.57 -12.68
CA TYR A 128 7.20 6.66 -12.01
C TYR A 128 8.14 5.55 -12.45
N PHE A 129 7.63 4.32 -12.57
CA PHE A 129 8.39 3.18 -13.07
C PHE A 129 8.95 3.44 -14.47
N LEU A 130 8.07 3.77 -15.42
CA LEU A 130 8.44 4.02 -16.82
C LEU A 130 9.35 5.24 -17.01
N LYS A 131 9.16 6.30 -16.22
CA LYS A 131 10.01 7.51 -16.26
C LYS A 131 11.49 7.20 -16.01
N HIS A 132 11.79 6.16 -15.23
CA HIS A 132 13.15 5.77 -14.86
C HIS A 132 13.59 4.45 -15.52
N LEU A 133 12.81 3.95 -16.49
CA LEU A 133 13.11 2.73 -17.23
C LEU A 133 14.02 3.09 -18.42
N GLY A 134 15.33 2.90 -18.27
CA GLY A 134 16.29 3.13 -19.36
C GLY A 134 17.23 4.33 -19.20
N HIS A 135 17.43 4.82 -17.97
CA HIS A 135 18.53 5.72 -17.62
C HIS A 135 19.41 5.09 -16.53
#